data_AF-T0ZQ41-F1
#
_entry.id   AF-T0ZQ41-F1
#
_cell.length_a   1.000
_cell.length_b   1.000
_cell.length_c   1.000
_cell.angle_alpha   90.00
_cell.angle_beta   90.00
_cell.angle_gamma   90.00
#
_symmetry.space_group_name_H-M   'P 1'
#
loop_
_entity.id
_entity.type
_entity.pdbx_description
1 polymer ?
#
loop_
_entity_poly.entity_id
_entity_poly.type
_entity_poly.pdbx_seq_one_letter_code
_entity_poly.pdbx_strand_id
1 'polypeptide(L)'
;YYPVAEHLRLLDPDVVLVVGPRGSGKTEIARVLTDAELFDAVKVHAPAVRLPAGDSRWLSVYPSGGGGFEVIGLRTFMNTVGDGTEALRELWFAYLVRAVYDKLDDQGRADVAPLLRPAAADVEAIYRAFRALGTKPVVVLDRLDGQLEQQGRYLFATYDELDTLGNGDWKLVEAGVRGLVALWAAYARRWRRIRAKLFLRTDLYERHAKAGGADLAKLAAGRVELAWSDRDLYGQLLKRMANVDQA
;
A
#
# COMPACT_ATOMS: atom_id res chain seq x y z
N TYR A 1 -4.55 -21.70 -2.19
CA TYR A 1 -3.73 -21.04 -1.15
C TYR A 1 -4.50 -21.17 0.17
N TYR A 2 -3.91 -21.73 1.23
CA TYR A 2 -4.59 -21.83 2.54
C TYR A 2 -3.89 -20.88 3.53
N PRO A 3 -4.51 -19.74 3.88
CA PRO A 3 -3.88 -18.74 4.74
C PRO A 3 -3.79 -19.22 6.20
N VAL A 4 -2.70 -18.85 6.86
CA VAL A 4 -2.58 -18.93 8.32
C VAL A 4 -3.50 -17.86 8.92
N ALA A 5 -4.23 -18.17 10.00
CA ALA A 5 -5.22 -17.25 10.59
C ALA A 5 -4.62 -15.89 10.98
N GLU A 6 -3.34 -15.88 11.38
CA GLU A 6 -2.60 -14.66 11.71
C GLU A 6 -2.32 -13.80 10.47
N HIS A 7 -2.09 -14.43 9.31
CA HIS A 7 -1.92 -13.72 8.04
C HIS A 7 -3.25 -13.08 7.64
N LEU A 8 -4.40 -13.72 7.88
CA LEU A 8 -5.71 -13.16 7.54
C LEU A 8 -6.01 -11.81 8.19
N ARG A 9 -5.36 -11.47 9.31
CA ARG A 9 -5.49 -10.14 9.93
C ARG A 9 -5.11 -8.99 9.00
N LEU A 10 -4.32 -9.22 7.96
CA LEU A 10 -4.02 -8.18 6.97
C LEU A 10 -5.25 -7.73 6.17
N LEU A 11 -6.35 -8.50 6.18
CA LEU A 11 -7.63 -8.08 5.62
C LEU A 11 -8.30 -7.01 6.47
N ASP A 12 -7.96 -6.90 7.76
CA ASP A 12 -8.52 -5.87 8.63
C ASP A 12 -8.20 -4.48 8.07
N PRO A 13 -9.21 -3.63 7.81
CA PRO A 13 -8.95 -2.29 7.32
C PRO A 13 -7.99 -1.46 8.18
N ASP A 14 -7.86 -1.78 9.47
CA ASP A 14 -6.99 -1.06 10.40
C ASP A 14 -5.51 -1.44 10.32
N VAL A 15 -5.19 -2.58 9.72
CA VAL A 15 -3.82 -3.01 9.50
C VAL A 15 -3.24 -2.24 8.32
N VAL A 16 -2.31 -1.32 8.60
CA VAL A 16 -1.61 -0.54 7.56
C VAL A 16 -0.30 -1.21 7.16
N LEU A 17 0.45 -1.72 8.13
CA LEU A 17 1.79 -2.26 7.91
C LEU A 17 1.79 -3.79 7.95
N VAL A 18 2.35 -4.39 6.90
CA VAL A 18 2.55 -5.83 6.77
C VAL A 18 4.05 -6.10 6.58
N VAL A 19 4.67 -6.82 7.51
CA VAL A 19 6.13 -7.04 7.52
C VAL A 19 6.43 -8.52 7.29
N GLY A 20 7.51 -8.85 6.59
CA GLY A 20 8.02 -10.23 6.58
C GLY A 20 9.28 -10.42 5.73
N PRO A 21 9.90 -11.60 5.72
CA PRO A 21 11.08 -11.88 4.91
C PRO A 21 10.75 -11.99 3.41
N ARG A 22 11.79 -12.05 2.56
CA ARG A 22 11.63 -12.41 1.13
C ARG A 22 11.02 -13.80 1.01
N GLY A 23 10.18 -13.99 0.00
CA GLY A 23 9.51 -15.28 -0.23
C GLY A 23 8.39 -15.63 0.75
N SER A 24 8.00 -14.73 1.67
CA SER A 24 6.87 -14.94 2.60
C SER A 24 5.49 -14.97 1.94
N GLY A 25 5.40 -14.79 0.62
CA GLY A 25 4.14 -14.83 -0.12
C GLY A 25 3.31 -13.54 -0.06
N LYS A 26 3.90 -12.38 0.29
CA LYS A 26 3.22 -11.06 0.33
C LYS A 26 2.40 -10.78 -0.92
N THR A 27 3.01 -10.97 -2.08
CA THR A 27 2.41 -10.68 -3.39
C THR A 27 1.27 -11.63 -3.72
N GLU A 28 1.45 -12.93 -3.44
CA GLU A 28 0.39 -13.94 -3.63
C GLU A 28 -0.78 -13.71 -2.67
N ILE A 29 -0.49 -13.32 -1.43
CA ILE A 29 -1.52 -12.90 -0.50
C ILE A 29 -2.28 -11.71 -1.07
N ALA A 30 -1.60 -10.60 -1.40
CA ALA A 30 -2.21 -9.39 -1.95
C ALA A 30 -3.10 -9.66 -3.17
N ARG A 31 -2.69 -10.60 -4.04
CA ARG A 31 -3.49 -11.07 -5.19
C ARG A 31 -4.77 -11.77 -4.74
N VAL A 32 -4.66 -12.72 -3.82
CA VAL A 32 -5.77 -13.55 -3.35
C VAL A 32 -6.82 -12.75 -2.55
N LEU A 33 -6.48 -11.60 -1.95
CA LEU A 33 -7.44 -10.73 -1.24
C LEU A 33 -8.47 -10.04 -2.15
N THR A 34 -8.29 -10.15 -3.47
CA THR A 34 -9.25 -9.63 -4.45
C THR A 34 -10.34 -10.63 -4.82
N ASP A 35 -10.28 -11.86 -4.27
CA ASP A 35 -11.20 -12.95 -4.55
C ASP A 35 -12.34 -13.05 -3.52
N ALA A 36 -13.59 -13.06 -4.00
CA ALA A 36 -14.79 -13.17 -3.18
C ALA A 36 -14.89 -14.51 -2.44
N GLU A 37 -14.38 -15.60 -3.01
CA GLU A 37 -14.45 -16.93 -2.38
C GLU A 37 -13.59 -17.00 -1.10
N LEU A 38 -12.50 -16.24 -1.05
CA LEU A 38 -11.65 -16.16 0.13
C LEU A 38 -12.39 -15.48 1.29
N PHE A 39 -13.17 -14.44 1.02
CA PHE A 39 -13.87 -13.69 2.07
C PHE A 39 -14.81 -14.59 2.89
N ASP A 40 -15.58 -15.45 2.22
CA ASP A 40 -16.52 -16.33 2.90
C ASP A 40 -15.79 -17.45 3.66
N ALA A 41 -14.69 -17.98 3.11
CA ALA A 41 -13.84 -18.92 3.83
C ALA A 41 -13.23 -18.28 5.11
N VAL A 42 -12.81 -17.01 5.05
CA VAL A 42 -12.24 -16.30 6.20
C VAL A 42 -13.29 -16.05 7.29
N LYS A 43 -14.52 -15.67 6.91
CA LYS A 43 -15.62 -15.51 7.89
C LYS A 43 -15.85 -16.78 8.71
N VAL A 44 -15.78 -17.94 8.06
CA VAL A 44 -16.02 -19.24 8.70
C VAL A 44 -14.83 -19.67 9.55
N HIS A 45 -13.60 -19.57 9.01
CA HIS A 45 -12.41 -20.17 9.62
C HIS A 45 -11.59 -19.22 10.51
N ALA A 46 -11.81 -17.91 10.45
CA ALA A 46 -11.13 -16.91 11.27
C ALA A 46 -12.08 -15.75 11.66
N PRO A 47 -13.15 -16.02 12.43
CA PRO A 47 -14.19 -15.03 12.75
C PRO A 47 -13.69 -13.82 13.57
N ALA A 48 -12.53 -13.93 14.21
CA ALA A 48 -11.89 -12.82 14.93
C ALA A 48 -11.28 -11.76 13.99
N VAL A 49 -11.09 -12.08 12.70
CA VAL A 49 -10.58 -11.13 11.71
C VAL A 49 -11.71 -10.21 11.27
N ARG A 50 -11.53 -8.90 11.48
CA ARG A 50 -12.47 -7.91 10.94
C ARG A 50 -12.30 -7.87 9.43
N LEU A 51 -13.36 -8.13 8.69
CA LEU A 51 -13.35 -8.04 7.22
C LEU A 51 -13.97 -6.72 6.75
N PRO A 52 -13.46 -6.13 5.67
CA PRO A 52 -14.14 -5.02 5.01
C PRO A 52 -15.52 -5.46 4.51
N ALA A 53 -16.50 -4.58 4.62
CA ALA A 53 -17.83 -4.80 4.08
C ALA A 53 -17.88 -4.50 2.57
N GLY A 54 -18.82 -5.14 1.87
CA GLY A 54 -19.13 -4.87 0.47
C GLY A 54 -18.03 -5.25 -0.53
N ASP A 55 -18.22 -4.83 -1.78
CA ASP A 55 -17.29 -5.00 -2.90
C ASP A 55 -16.12 -4.00 -2.79
N SER A 56 -15.24 -4.26 -1.83
CA SER A 56 -14.07 -3.43 -1.54
C SER A 56 -12.98 -3.66 -2.58
N ARG A 57 -12.35 -2.58 -3.05
CA ARG A 57 -11.39 -2.61 -4.16
C ARG A 57 -9.97 -2.49 -3.67
N TRP A 58 -9.06 -3.19 -4.34
CA TRP A 58 -7.63 -3.13 -4.10
C TRP A 58 -6.95 -2.49 -5.31
N LEU A 59 -6.09 -1.51 -5.05
CA LEU A 59 -5.41 -0.72 -6.06
C LEU A 59 -3.91 -0.77 -5.80
N SER A 60 -3.16 -1.33 -6.75
CA SER A 60 -1.69 -1.32 -6.69
C SER A 60 -1.16 0.06 -7.05
N VAL A 61 -0.73 0.81 -6.04
CA VAL A 61 -0.06 2.10 -6.22
C VAL A 61 1.43 1.89 -6.48
N TYR A 62 2.03 0.90 -5.81
CA TYR A 62 3.39 0.43 -6.08
C TYR A 62 3.50 -1.10 -5.86
N PRO A 63 4.22 -1.85 -6.72
CA PRO A 63 4.63 -1.44 -8.05
C PRO A 63 3.40 -1.08 -8.88
N SER A 64 3.53 -0.04 -9.67
CA SER A 64 2.49 0.38 -10.60
C SER A 64 2.77 -0.29 -11.94
N GLY A 65 1.72 -0.66 -12.68
CA GLY A 65 1.88 -1.06 -14.08
C GLY A 65 2.42 0.10 -14.93
N GLY A 66 2.33 -0.02 -16.26
CA GLY A 66 2.72 1.08 -17.15
C GLY A 66 2.01 2.38 -16.76
N GLY A 67 2.76 3.40 -16.31
CA GLY A 67 2.22 4.72 -15.96
C GLY A 67 2.33 5.19 -14.51
N GLY A 68 3.04 4.47 -13.62
CA GLY A 68 3.28 4.95 -12.25
C GLY A 68 4.74 5.14 -11.85
N PHE A 69 5.01 5.05 -10.55
CA PHE A 69 6.22 5.52 -9.88
C PHE A 69 7.50 4.92 -10.49
N GLU A 70 8.35 5.78 -11.07
CA GLU A 70 9.54 5.37 -11.80
C GLU A 70 10.83 5.58 -10.96
N VAL A 71 11.67 4.55 -10.92
CA VAL A 71 12.84 4.47 -10.03
C VAL A 71 13.97 5.40 -10.47
N ILE A 72 14.22 5.50 -11.78
CA ILE A 72 15.25 6.39 -12.33
C ILE A 72 14.85 7.85 -12.07
N GLY A 73 13.57 8.17 -12.26
CA GLY A 73 12.99 9.47 -11.98
C GLY A 73 13.06 9.84 -10.50
N LEU A 74 12.85 8.89 -9.57
CA LEU A 74 13.05 9.13 -8.13
C LEU A 74 14.50 9.54 -7.82
N ARG A 75 15.48 8.86 -8.42
CA ARG A 75 16.90 9.21 -8.24
C ARG A 75 17.17 10.64 -8.71
N THR A 76 16.71 10.99 -9.91
CA THR A 76 16.88 12.33 -10.48
C THR A 76 16.18 13.38 -9.62
N PHE A 77 14.97 13.09 -9.14
CA PHE A 77 14.23 13.94 -8.22
C PHE A 77 15.00 14.21 -6.92
N MET A 78 15.54 13.17 -6.30
CA MET A 78 16.32 13.35 -5.05
C MET A 78 17.61 14.13 -5.26
N ASN A 79 18.23 14.03 -6.43
CA ASN A 79 19.43 14.81 -6.76
C ASN A 79 19.13 16.30 -7.02
N THR A 80 17.92 16.63 -7.48
CA THR A 80 17.53 17.99 -7.88
C THR A 80 16.78 18.73 -6.77
N VAL A 81 15.79 18.08 -6.16
CA VAL A 81 14.91 18.64 -5.12
C VAL A 81 15.44 18.31 -3.72
N GLY A 82 16.22 17.23 -3.58
CA GLY A 82 16.73 16.74 -2.29
C GLY A 82 15.97 15.52 -1.77
N ASP A 83 16.45 14.96 -0.66
CA ASP A 83 15.87 13.77 -0.01
C ASP A 83 14.94 14.12 1.17
N GLY A 84 14.47 15.37 1.25
CA GLY A 84 13.59 15.84 2.31
C GLY A 84 12.30 15.02 2.40
N THR A 85 11.94 14.57 3.62
CA THR A 85 10.74 13.76 3.88
C THR A 85 9.47 14.39 3.35
N GLU A 86 9.34 15.72 3.44
CA GLU A 86 8.16 16.46 2.97
C GLU A 86 7.96 16.36 1.46
N ALA A 87 9.04 16.56 0.68
CA ALA A 87 9.01 16.49 -0.77
C ALA A 87 8.67 15.06 -1.24
N LEU A 88 9.25 14.05 -0.60
CA LEU A 88 8.97 12.64 -0.88
C LEU A 88 7.54 12.25 -0.47
N ARG A 89 7.02 12.81 0.62
CA ARG A 89 5.62 12.63 1.05
C ARG A 89 4.65 13.17 0.01
N GLU A 90 4.87 14.40 -0.45
CA GLU A 90 4.06 15.04 -1.49
C GLU A 90 4.15 14.30 -2.81
N LEU A 91 5.33 13.75 -3.15
CA LEU A 91 5.49 12.92 -4.32
C LEU A 91 4.62 11.66 -4.25
N TRP A 92 4.67 10.92 -3.14
CA TRP A 92 3.78 9.77 -2.93
C TRP A 92 2.30 10.14 -2.97
N PHE A 93 1.95 11.32 -2.45
CA PHE A 93 0.58 11.83 -2.53
C PHE A 93 0.18 12.06 -4.00
N ALA A 94 1.03 12.70 -4.80
CA ALA A 94 0.78 12.88 -6.22
C ALA A 94 0.50 11.56 -6.95
N TYR A 95 1.28 10.52 -6.66
CA TYR A 95 1.07 9.19 -7.23
C TYR A 95 -0.20 8.50 -6.72
N LEU A 96 -0.56 8.67 -5.44
CA LEU A 96 -1.83 8.17 -4.92
C LEU A 96 -3.01 8.80 -5.67
N VAL A 97 -3.00 10.12 -5.88
CA VAL A 97 -4.05 10.84 -6.61
C VAL A 97 -4.14 10.38 -8.06
N ARG A 98 -3.00 10.22 -8.74
CA ARG A 98 -2.95 9.67 -10.11
C ARG A 98 -3.54 8.25 -10.14
N ALA A 99 -3.20 7.40 -9.18
CA ALA A 99 -3.67 6.02 -9.14
C ALA A 99 -5.19 5.91 -8.90
N VAL A 100 -5.78 6.83 -8.13
CA VAL A 100 -7.23 6.84 -7.88
C VAL A 100 -8.03 7.72 -8.85
N TYR A 101 -7.39 8.33 -9.86
CA TYR A 101 -8.01 9.33 -10.73
C TYR A 101 -9.33 8.84 -11.36
N ASP A 102 -9.34 7.60 -11.87
CA ASP A 102 -10.53 7.00 -12.50
C ASP A 102 -11.65 6.67 -11.51
N LYS A 103 -11.39 6.78 -10.19
CA LYS A 103 -12.37 6.58 -9.13
C LYS A 103 -12.95 7.89 -8.61
N LEU A 104 -12.37 9.03 -8.97
CA LEU A 104 -12.86 10.35 -8.58
C LEU A 104 -14.17 10.67 -9.34
N ASP A 105 -14.95 11.61 -8.82
CA ASP A 105 -16.08 12.20 -9.53
C ASP A 105 -15.62 13.17 -10.64
N ASP A 106 -16.54 13.64 -11.48
CA ASP A 106 -16.21 14.53 -12.61
C ASP A 106 -15.50 15.81 -12.15
N GLN A 107 -15.99 16.42 -11.07
CA GLN A 107 -15.38 17.62 -10.50
C GLN A 107 -13.98 17.33 -9.96
N GLY A 108 -13.80 16.23 -9.23
CA GLY A 108 -12.50 15.83 -8.69
C GLY A 108 -11.48 15.54 -9.80
N ARG A 109 -11.91 14.87 -10.87
CA ARG A 109 -11.09 14.67 -12.07
C ARG A 109 -10.67 16.00 -12.69
N ALA A 110 -11.60 16.94 -12.88
CA ALA A 110 -11.27 18.26 -13.41
C ALA A 110 -10.28 19.02 -12.50
N ASP A 111 -10.45 18.94 -11.17
CA ASP A 111 -9.62 19.64 -10.20
C ASP A 111 -8.16 19.18 -10.20
N VAL A 112 -7.92 17.88 -10.42
CA VAL A 112 -6.57 17.29 -10.40
C VAL A 112 -6.06 16.84 -11.78
N ALA A 113 -6.79 17.12 -12.86
CA ALA A 113 -6.38 16.82 -14.24
C ALA A 113 -4.94 17.25 -14.59
N PRO A 114 -4.39 18.38 -14.08
CA PRO A 114 -2.99 18.73 -14.30
C PRO A 114 -1.98 17.67 -13.87
N LEU A 115 -2.30 16.84 -12.87
CA LEU A 115 -1.43 15.74 -12.43
C LEU A 115 -1.30 14.63 -13.45
N LEU A 116 -2.22 14.50 -14.42
CA LEU A 116 -2.24 13.41 -15.39
C LEU A 116 -1.52 13.80 -16.69
N ARG A 117 -1.21 15.09 -16.88
CA ARG A 117 -0.52 15.60 -18.08
C ARG A 117 0.94 15.14 -18.18
N PRO A 118 1.74 15.17 -17.09
CA PRO A 118 3.11 14.69 -17.16
C PRO A 118 3.16 13.19 -17.40
N ALA A 119 4.12 12.77 -18.22
CA ALA A 119 4.47 11.36 -18.36
C ALA A 119 4.86 10.79 -16.99
N ALA A 120 4.56 9.52 -16.75
CA ALA A 120 4.83 8.88 -15.46
C ALA A 120 6.31 8.89 -15.06
N ALA A 121 7.21 8.84 -16.05
CA ALA A 121 8.65 8.92 -15.83
C ALA A 121 9.14 10.33 -15.43
N ASP A 122 8.34 11.37 -15.68
CA ASP A 122 8.70 12.76 -15.35
C ASP A 122 8.26 13.12 -13.93
N VAL A 123 8.97 12.53 -12.97
CA VAL A 123 8.74 12.66 -11.53
C VAL A 123 8.77 14.13 -11.08
N GLU A 124 9.65 14.94 -11.66
CA GLU A 124 9.78 16.35 -11.30
C GLU A 124 8.59 17.17 -11.80
N ALA A 125 8.13 16.95 -13.04
CA ALA A 125 6.93 17.61 -13.54
C ALA A 125 5.68 17.19 -12.76
N ILE A 126 5.58 15.93 -12.34
CA ILE A 126 4.50 15.45 -11.46
C ILE A 126 4.53 16.19 -10.13
N TYR A 127 5.69 16.28 -9.49
CA TYR A 127 5.85 17.01 -8.22
C TYR A 127 5.48 18.49 -8.36
N ARG A 128 5.97 19.17 -9.40
CA ARG A 128 5.62 20.57 -9.68
C ARG A 128 4.12 20.76 -9.90
N ALA A 129 3.48 19.87 -10.67
CA ALA A 129 2.04 19.89 -10.88
C ALA A 129 1.27 19.69 -9.58
N PHE A 130 1.70 18.76 -8.71
CA PHE A 130 1.11 18.54 -7.39
C PHE A 130 1.14 19.80 -6.54
N ARG A 131 2.30 20.45 -6.43
CA ARG A 131 2.48 21.69 -5.66
C ARG A 131 1.56 22.81 -6.15
N ALA A 132 1.41 22.94 -7.47
CA ALA A 132 0.56 23.97 -8.08
C ALA A 132 -0.94 23.76 -7.78
N LEU A 133 -1.36 22.54 -7.44
CA LEU A 133 -2.75 22.24 -7.07
C LEU A 133 -3.10 22.65 -5.63
N GLY A 134 -2.11 22.94 -4.78
CA GLY A 134 -2.32 23.33 -3.38
C GLY A 134 -3.12 22.28 -2.62
N THR A 135 -4.28 22.67 -2.09
CA THR A 135 -5.12 21.79 -1.25
C THR A 135 -6.09 20.89 -2.02
N LYS A 136 -6.22 21.07 -3.34
CA LYS A 136 -7.16 20.28 -4.17
C LYS A 136 -6.99 18.77 -4.02
N PRO A 137 -5.77 18.19 -4.00
CA PRO A 137 -5.55 16.76 -3.77
C PRO A 137 -6.21 16.22 -2.51
N VAL A 138 -6.18 16.98 -1.41
CA VAL A 138 -6.82 16.59 -0.14
C VAL A 138 -8.34 16.60 -0.30
N VAL A 139 -8.88 17.68 -0.88
CA VAL A 139 -10.33 17.85 -1.06
C VAL A 139 -10.93 16.74 -1.92
N VAL A 140 -10.25 16.32 -3.01
CA VAL A 140 -10.77 15.25 -3.87
C VAL A 140 -10.73 13.89 -3.18
N LEU A 141 -9.71 13.60 -2.37
CA LEU A 141 -9.65 12.35 -1.62
C LEU A 141 -10.66 12.32 -0.47
N ASP A 142 -10.95 13.45 0.18
CA ASP A 142 -12.00 13.52 1.21
C ASP A 142 -13.37 13.23 0.61
N ARG A 143 -13.64 13.75 -0.59
CA ARG A 143 -14.89 13.49 -1.29
C ARG A 143 -15.01 12.02 -1.71
N LEU A 144 -13.93 11.44 -2.25
CA LEU A 144 -13.86 10.01 -2.56
C LEU A 144 -14.09 9.15 -1.32
N ASP A 145 -13.47 9.49 -0.19
CA ASP A 145 -13.64 8.77 1.07
C ASP A 145 -15.09 8.82 1.56
N GLY A 146 -15.74 9.99 1.49
CA GLY A 146 -17.15 10.15 1.83
C GLY A 146 -18.09 9.34 0.93
N GLN A 147 -17.80 9.26 -0.38
CA GLN A 147 -18.56 8.42 -1.31
C GLN A 147 -18.41 6.94 -0.98
N LEU A 148 -17.19 6.48 -0.67
CA LEU A 148 -16.94 5.11 -0.24
C LEU A 148 -17.66 4.80 1.09
N GLU A 149 -17.75 5.77 2.00
CA GLU A 149 -18.44 5.62 3.29
C GLU A 149 -19.95 5.44 3.09
N GLN A 150 -20.56 6.25 2.22
CA GLN A 150 -21.98 6.12 1.84
C GLN A 150 -22.29 4.77 1.18
N GLN A 151 -21.34 4.24 0.40
CA GLN A 151 -21.47 2.95 -0.27
C GLN A 151 -21.15 1.75 0.63
N GLY A 152 -20.62 1.99 1.84
CA GLY A 152 -20.17 0.94 2.75
C GLY A 152 -18.98 0.13 2.23
N ARG A 153 -18.16 0.69 1.33
CA ARG A 153 -17.03 0.03 0.66
C ARG A 153 -15.69 0.58 1.14
N TYR A 154 -14.63 -0.18 0.92
CA TYR A 154 -13.25 0.27 1.11
C TYR A 154 -12.49 0.35 -0.22
N LEU A 155 -11.50 1.24 -0.25
CA LEU A 155 -10.46 1.27 -1.28
C LEU A 155 -9.10 1.07 -0.59
N PHE A 156 -8.44 -0.04 -0.91
CA PHE A 156 -7.12 -0.38 -0.39
C PHE A 156 -6.02 0.00 -1.38
N ALA A 157 -5.22 1.02 -1.04
CA ALA A 157 -3.99 1.35 -1.74
C ALA A 157 -2.86 0.42 -1.27
N THR A 158 -2.39 -0.46 -2.15
CA THR A 158 -1.31 -1.40 -1.85
C THR A 158 0.04 -0.88 -2.34
N TYR A 159 1.05 -1.06 -1.51
CA TYR A 159 2.45 -0.72 -1.76
C TYR A 159 3.29 -1.95 -1.44
N ASP A 160 3.64 -2.73 -2.46
CA ASP A 160 4.45 -3.94 -2.39
C ASP A 160 5.82 -3.72 -3.05
N GLU A 161 6.73 -4.68 -2.89
CA GLU A 161 8.05 -4.67 -3.52
C GLU A 161 8.84 -3.37 -3.28
N LEU A 162 8.61 -2.67 -2.16
CA LEU A 162 9.23 -1.37 -1.87
C LEU A 162 10.77 -1.44 -1.81
N ASP A 163 11.36 -2.62 -1.65
CA ASP A 163 12.80 -2.83 -1.75
C ASP A 163 13.36 -2.66 -3.19
N THR A 164 12.50 -2.58 -4.20
CA THR A 164 12.88 -2.35 -5.60
C THR A 164 13.08 -0.87 -5.93
N LEU A 165 12.63 0.06 -5.08
CA LEU A 165 12.68 1.51 -5.31
C LEU A 165 14.09 2.09 -5.59
N GLY A 166 15.14 1.39 -5.20
CA GLY A 166 16.52 1.87 -5.35
C GLY A 166 17.35 1.17 -6.43
N ASN A 167 16.84 0.10 -7.03
CA ASN A 167 17.62 -0.79 -7.92
C ASN A 167 19.04 -1.10 -7.36
N GLY A 168 19.11 -1.43 -6.07
CA GLY A 168 20.37 -1.66 -5.34
C GLY A 168 20.89 -0.47 -4.52
N ASP A 169 20.37 0.74 -4.71
CA ASP A 169 20.68 1.90 -3.87
C ASP A 169 19.78 1.96 -2.64
N TRP A 170 20.37 1.59 -1.50
CA TRP A 170 19.63 1.55 -0.24
C TRP A 170 19.17 2.94 0.23
N LYS A 171 19.91 4.01 -0.07
CA LYS A 171 19.51 5.36 0.35
C LYS A 171 18.22 5.80 -0.35
N LEU A 172 18.06 5.44 -1.62
CA LEU A 172 16.82 5.70 -2.37
C LEU A 172 15.64 4.93 -1.78
N VAL A 173 15.82 3.64 -1.47
CA VAL A 173 14.78 2.82 -0.84
C VAL A 173 14.37 3.44 0.50
N GLU A 174 15.34 3.79 1.33
CA GLU A 174 15.10 4.36 2.65
C GLU A 174 14.34 5.69 2.56
N ALA A 175 14.80 6.61 1.70
CA ALA A 175 14.14 7.89 1.48
C ALA A 175 12.71 7.71 0.93
N GLY A 176 12.53 6.89 -0.11
CA GLY A 176 11.24 6.60 -0.69
C GLY A 176 10.26 6.06 0.35
N VAL A 177 10.65 5.05 1.12
CA VAL A 177 9.80 4.46 2.17
C VAL A 177 9.51 5.48 3.28
N ARG A 178 10.47 6.34 3.64
CA ARG A 178 10.28 7.40 4.64
C ARG A 178 9.18 8.37 4.20
N GLY A 179 9.19 8.82 2.94
CA GLY A 179 8.13 9.67 2.39
C GLY A 179 6.76 9.00 2.39
N LEU A 180 6.71 7.71 2.04
CA LEU A 180 5.47 6.94 2.01
C LEU A 180 4.88 6.75 3.41
N VAL A 181 5.73 6.42 4.38
CA VAL A 181 5.35 6.30 5.79
C VAL A 181 4.86 7.64 6.32
N ALA A 182 5.54 8.74 6.00
CA ALA A 182 5.11 10.08 6.39
C ALA A 182 3.73 10.44 5.80
N LEU A 183 3.43 10.00 4.58
CA LEU A 183 2.12 10.22 3.94
C LEU A 183 1.03 9.54 4.74
N TRP A 184 1.17 8.23 4.96
CA TRP A 184 0.14 7.47 5.66
C TRP A 184 0.08 7.79 7.15
N ALA A 185 1.18 8.16 7.79
CA ALA A 185 1.15 8.64 9.16
C ALA A 185 0.37 9.96 9.30
N ALA A 186 0.42 10.84 8.30
CA ALA A 186 -0.32 12.10 8.29
C ALA A 186 -1.83 11.90 7.98
N TYR A 187 -2.18 10.99 7.06
CA TYR A 187 -3.54 10.90 6.52
C TYR A 187 -4.33 9.64 6.90
N ALA A 188 -3.73 8.59 7.47
CA ALA A 188 -4.43 7.34 7.77
C ALA A 188 -5.61 7.47 8.75
N ARG A 189 -5.62 8.52 9.59
CA ARG A 189 -6.74 8.82 10.49
C ARG A 189 -7.79 9.74 9.85
N ARG A 190 -7.45 10.41 8.75
CA ARG A 190 -8.35 11.33 8.04
C ARG A 190 -9.36 10.55 7.21
N TRP A 191 -8.88 9.56 6.46
CA TRP A 191 -9.70 8.76 5.57
C TRP A 191 -10.11 7.45 6.23
N ARG A 192 -11.41 7.19 6.27
CA ARG A 192 -11.98 6.02 6.94
C ARG A 192 -12.04 4.81 6.02
N ARG A 193 -12.22 5.05 4.72
CA ARG A 193 -12.48 4.04 3.69
C ARG A 193 -11.36 3.92 2.68
N ILE A 194 -10.57 4.97 2.47
CA ILE A 194 -9.29 4.90 1.75
C ILE A 194 -8.21 4.43 2.74
N ARG A 195 -7.81 3.15 2.63
CA ARG A 195 -6.85 2.54 3.54
C ARG A 195 -5.62 2.07 2.79
N ALA A 196 -4.50 1.98 3.49
CA ALA A 196 -3.23 1.56 2.90
C ALA A 196 -2.81 0.19 3.37
N LYS A 197 -2.03 -0.48 2.53
CA LYS A 197 -1.36 -1.75 2.84
C LYS A 197 0.08 -1.64 2.39
N LEU A 198 0.97 -1.36 3.35
CA LEU A 198 2.40 -1.20 3.13
C LEU A 198 3.06 -2.55 3.42
N PHE A 199 3.55 -3.20 2.39
CA PHE A 199 4.29 -4.46 2.51
C PHE A 199 5.78 -4.14 2.59
N LEU A 200 6.37 -4.33 3.77
CA LEU A 200 7.79 -4.11 4.01
C LEU A 200 8.54 -5.42 4.23
N ARG A 201 9.78 -5.44 3.74
CA ARG A 201 10.75 -6.48 4.08
C ARG A 201 11.19 -6.31 5.55
N THR A 202 11.39 -7.40 6.28
CA THR A 202 11.75 -7.35 7.72
C THR A 202 12.98 -6.50 8.00
N ASP A 203 14.05 -6.70 7.25
CA ASP A 203 15.30 -5.93 7.38
C ASP A 203 15.14 -4.45 7.03
N LEU A 204 14.29 -4.12 6.04
CA LEU A 204 13.94 -2.74 5.70
C LEU A 204 13.18 -2.07 6.85
N TYR A 205 12.20 -2.77 7.41
CA TYR A 205 11.45 -2.33 8.58
C TYR A 205 12.35 -2.09 9.79
N GLU A 206 13.20 -3.05 10.15
CA GLU A 206 14.10 -2.95 11.30
C GLU A 206 15.08 -1.77 11.17
N ARG A 207 15.62 -1.55 9.98
CA ARG A 207 16.53 -0.43 9.71
C ARG A 207 15.82 0.90 9.87
N HIS A 208 14.63 1.05 9.28
CA HIS A 208 13.83 2.28 9.42
C HIS A 208 13.36 2.52 10.84
N ALA A 209 13.00 1.47 11.58
CA ALA A 209 12.63 1.58 12.98
C ALA A 209 13.82 2.07 13.82
N LYS A 210 15.03 1.56 13.56
CA LYS A 210 16.27 2.00 14.22
C LYS A 210 16.66 3.43 13.86
N ALA A 211 16.34 3.90 12.65
CA ALA A 211 16.58 5.27 12.21
C ALA A 211 15.67 6.33 12.88
N GLY A 212 14.80 5.92 13.83
CA GLY A 212 14.05 6.84 14.69
C GLY A 212 12.76 7.38 14.08
N GLY A 213 12.16 6.68 13.11
CA GLY A 213 10.92 7.11 12.45
C GLY A 213 9.70 7.10 13.38
N ALA A 214 9.41 8.21 14.05
CA ALA A 214 8.19 8.37 14.86
C ALA A 214 6.90 8.07 14.06
N ASP A 215 6.91 8.39 12.76
CA ASP A 215 5.80 8.07 11.86
C ASP A 215 5.67 6.57 11.57
N LEU A 216 6.78 5.83 11.46
CA LEU A 216 6.73 4.38 11.32
C LEU A 216 6.16 3.73 12.58
N ALA A 217 6.54 4.23 13.77
CA ALA A 217 5.99 3.73 15.03
C ALA A 217 4.46 3.90 15.11
N LYS A 218 3.92 5.01 14.59
CA LYS A 218 2.45 5.22 14.50
C LYS A 218 1.77 4.16 13.63
N LEU A 219 2.38 3.79 12.51
CA LEU A 219 1.82 2.79 11.58
C LEU A 219 2.09 1.34 12.01
N ALA A 220 3.15 1.12 12.81
CA ALA A 220 3.52 -0.19 13.31
C ALA A 220 2.60 -0.69 14.44
N ALA A 221 1.82 0.21 15.05
CA ALA A 221 0.77 -0.14 16.01
C ALA A 221 -0.32 -0.96 15.29
N GLY A 222 -0.34 -2.27 15.53
CA GLY A 222 -1.24 -3.21 14.84
C GLY A 222 -0.69 -3.80 13.54
N ARG A 223 0.62 -3.76 13.32
CA ARG A 223 1.26 -4.45 12.18
C ARG A 223 0.96 -5.95 12.18
N VAL A 224 0.95 -6.54 10.99
CA VAL A 224 0.91 -7.99 10.80
C VAL A 224 2.28 -8.47 10.33
N GLU A 225 2.80 -9.50 11.00
CA GLU A 225 4.05 -10.17 10.61
C GLU A 225 3.71 -11.45 9.84
N LEU A 226 4.14 -11.49 8.58
CA LEU A 226 4.08 -12.66 7.71
C LEU A 226 5.34 -13.50 7.93
N ALA A 227 5.38 -14.22 9.05
CA ALA A 227 6.33 -15.29 9.27
C ALA A 227 5.65 -16.64 8.97
N TRP A 228 6.37 -17.57 8.36
CA TRP A 228 5.97 -18.96 8.27
C TRP A 228 6.73 -19.70 9.35
N SER A 229 6.03 -20.29 10.31
CA SER A 229 6.69 -21.23 11.23
C SER A 229 6.91 -22.57 10.52
N ASP A 230 7.87 -23.37 11.00
CA ASP A 230 8.07 -24.74 10.51
C ASP A 230 6.76 -25.54 10.58
N ARG A 231 5.96 -25.32 11.63
CA ARG A 231 4.64 -25.91 11.81
C ARG A 231 3.67 -25.52 10.68
N ASP A 232 3.69 -24.27 10.23
CA ASP A 232 2.84 -23.81 9.12
C ASP A 232 3.27 -24.45 7.79
N LEU A 233 4.58 -24.61 7.59
CA LEU A 233 5.14 -25.27 6.40
C LEU A 233 4.80 -26.77 6.38
N TYR A 234 5.01 -27.49 7.49
CA TYR A 234 4.61 -28.89 7.61
C TYR A 234 3.10 -29.06 7.49
N GLY A 235 2.31 -28.14 8.06
CA GLY A 235 0.86 -28.13 7.91
C GLY A 235 0.40 -27.96 6.46
N GLN A 236 1.03 -27.06 5.70
CA GLN A 236 0.76 -26.90 4.27
C GLN A 236 1.16 -28.14 3.46
N LEU A 237 2.31 -28.74 3.78
CA LEU A 237 2.78 -29.96 3.11
C LEU A 237 1.81 -31.13 3.33
N LEU A 238 1.48 -31.42 4.60
CA LEU A 238 0.57 -32.51 4.97
C LEU A 238 -0.82 -32.31 4.37
N LYS A 239 -1.35 -31.09 4.37
CA LYS A 239 -2.63 -30.79 3.73
C LYS A 239 -2.59 -30.91 2.21
N ARG A 240 -1.50 -30.49 1.56
CA ARG A 240 -1.32 -30.73 0.12
C ARG A 240 -1.29 -32.22 -0.19
N MET A 241 -0.55 -33.02 0.58
CA MET A 241 -0.54 -34.47 0.42
C MET A 241 -1.94 -35.08 0.60
N ALA A 242 -2.68 -34.67 1.65
CA ALA A 242 -4.03 -35.16 1.89
C ALA A 242 -5.03 -34.78 0.78
N ASN A 243 -4.82 -33.64 0.12
CA ASN A 243 -5.66 -33.18 -0.98
C ASN A 243 -5.23 -33.75 -2.35
N VAL A 244 -4.04 -34.33 -2.48
CA VAL A 244 -3.60 -35.05 -3.69
C VAL A 244 -4.32 -36.40 -3.80
N ASP A 245 -4.73 -37.01 -2.69
CA ASP A 245 -5.51 -38.26 -2.67
C ASP A 245 -7.01 -38.07 -2.96
N GLN A 246 -7.49 -36.82 -3.12
CA GLN A 246 -8.89 -36.51 -3.46
C GLN A 246 -9.10 -36.03 -4.91
N ALA A 247 -8.07 -36.12 -5.75
CA ALA A 247 -8.10 -35.74 -7.17
C ALA A 247 -8.09 -36.98 -8.09
#